data_AF-A0A6B3EGT3-F1
#
_entry.id   AF-A0A6B3EGT3-F1
#
_cell.length_a   1.000
_cell.length_b   1.000
_cell.length_c   1.000
_cell.angle_alpha   90.00
_cell.angle_beta   90.00
_cell.angle_gamma   90.00
#
_symmetry.space_group_name_H-M   'P 1'
#
loop_
_entity.id
_entity.type
_entity.pdbx_description
1 polymer ?
#
loop_
_entity_poly.entity_id
_entity_poly.type
_entity_poly.pdbx_seq_one_letter_code
_entity_poly.pdbx_strand_id
1 'polypeptide(L)'
;MADHGPWASIAALNGSERPDGLTGRVLRMLAAQAAEHGVHLDVIPLAEYDITPCGPCGDCNIRPLPCAQDDDVPALVDRMIRADGVLYAAPVHGFGLAGVMQNFIERAGVGHLRFDRPLANKVAGVVVTGRRYSHDRVYGQLIDNVLLNRMIVPGSGFPAFVQDQFAPGEDEEGLAAARGLMDRMIDLLRILLLPHAGRGDTARLLSLPRNERAGLLSPTG
;
A
#
# COMPACT_ATOMS: atom_id res chain seq x y z
N MET A 1 20.11 -25.29 -2.30
CA MET A 1 19.98 -23.82 -2.40
C MET A 1 19.37 -23.37 -1.09
N ALA A 2 20.07 -22.54 -0.32
CA ALA A 2 19.54 -22.07 0.95
C ALA A 2 18.28 -21.23 0.66
N ASP A 3 17.15 -21.70 1.20
CA ASP A 3 15.86 -21.04 1.14
C ASP A 3 15.91 -19.86 2.12
N HIS A 4 16.52 -18.77 1.68
CA HIS A 4 16.45 -17.50 2.36
C HIS A 4 15.06 -16.95 2.05
N GLY A 5 14.20 -16.86 3.06
CA GLY A 5 12.86 -16.30 2.93
C GLY A 5 12.87 -14.88 2.31
N PRO A 6 11.69 -14.29 2.07
CA PRO A 6 11.59 -13.02 1.34
C PRO A 6 12.45 -11.94 1.99
N TRP A 7 13.21 -11.18 1.18
CA TRP A 7 14.11 -10.13 1.67
C TRP A 7 13.39 -8.80 1.94
N ALA A 8 12.16 -8.66 1.42
CA ALA A 8 11.27 -7.53 1.69
C ALA A 8 9.80 -7.97 1.62
N SER A 9 8.92 -7.16 2.19
CA SER A 9 7.47 -7.36 2.20
C SER A 9 6.69 -6.12 1.79
N ILE A 10 5.56 -6.31 1.11
CA ILE A 10 4.64 -5.24 0.70
C ILE A 10 3.23 -5.61 1.18
N ALA A 11 2.60 -4.76 1.99
CA ALA A 11 1.21 -4.92 2.39
C ALA A 11 0.29 -4.43 1.25
N ALA A 12 -0.48 -5.32 0.64
CA ALA A 12 -1.39 -5.01 -0.45
C ALA A 12 -2.84 -4.98 0.01
N LEU A 13 -3.37 -3.78 0.20
CA LEU A 13 -4.75 -3.54 0.61
C LEU A 13 -5.68 -3.77 -0.59
N ASN A 14 -6.49 -4.82 -0.53
CA ASN A 14 -7.54 -5.09 -1.51
C ASN A 14 -8.86 -4.50 -1.03
N GLY A 15 -9.21 -3.35 -1.61
CA GLY A 15 -10.44 -2.60 -1.35
C GLY A 15 -11.66 -3.11 -2.09
N SER A 16 -11.61 -4.28 -2.72
CA SER A 16 -12.79 -4.87 -3.34
C SER A 16 -13.64 -5.62 -2.33
N GLU A 17 -14.94 -5.44 -2.42
CA GLU A 17 -15.99 -6.21 -1.74
C GLU A 17 -16.05 -7.66 -2.24
N ARG A 18 -15.36 -7.96 -3.35
CA ARG A 18 -15.19 -9.31 -3.90
C ARG A 18 -13.70 -9.66 -3.85
N PRO A 19 -13.21 -10.35 -2.80
CA PRO A 19 -11.80 -10.73 -2.67
C PRO A 19 -11.22 -11.39 -3.93
N ASP A 20 -12.00 -12.22 -4.62
CA ASP A 20 -11.63 -12.92 -5.86
C ASP A 20 -12.01 -12.20 -7.16
N GLY A 21 -12.49 -10.96 -7.08
CA GLY A 21 -12.83 -10.12 -8.21
C GLY A 21 -11.63 -9.66 -9.03
N LEU A 22 -11.84 -8.70 -9.94
CA LEU A 22 -10.78 -8.17 -10.80
C LEU A 22 -9.57 -7.66 -10.01
N THR A 23 -9.81 -6.88 -8.94
CA THR A 23 -8.75 -6.37 -8.04
C THR A 23 -7.92 -7.51 -7.44
N GLY A 24 -8.58 -8.54 -6.91
CA GLY A 24 -7.92 -9.72 -6.35
C GLY A 24 -7.12 -10.50 -7.39
N ARG A 25 -7.63 -10.68 -8.60
CA ARG A 25 -6.89 -11.32 -9.71
C ARG A 25 -5.63 -10.55 -10.09
N VAL A 26 -5.72 -9.22 -10.20
CA VAL A 26 -4.55 -8.36 -10.46
C VAL A 26 -3.54 -8.50 -9.32
N LEU A 27 -3.97 -8.48 -8.07
CA LEU A 27 -3.07 -8.65 -6.92
C LEU A 27 -2.40 -10.03 -6.89
N ARG A 28 -3.10 -11.11 -7.24
CA ARG A 28 -2.48 -12.45 -7.36
C ARG A 28 -1.41 -12.50 -8.43
N MET A 29 -1.64 -11.86 -9.59
CA MET A 29 -0.62 -11.74 -10.63
C MET A 29 0.60 -10.97 -10.12
N LEU A 30 0.39 -9.84 -9.45
CA LEU A 30 1.49 -9.05 -8.88
C LEU A 30 2.21 -9.78 -7.75
N ALA A 31 1.52 -10.61 -6.97
CA ALA A 31 2.13 -11.45 -5.93
C ALA A 31 3.07 -12.49 -6.53
N ALA A 32 2.68 -13.13 -7.64
CA ALA A 32 3.54 -14.05 -8.37
C ALA A 32 4.80 -13.35 -8.91
N GLN A 33 4.64 -12.18 -9.54
CA GLN A 33 5.78 -11.37 -10.01
C GLN A 33 6.71 -10.93 -8.86
N ALA A 34 6.17 -10.50 -7.72
CA ALA A 34 6.96 -10.11 -6.57
C ALA A 34 7.77 -11.30 -6.01
N ALA A 35 7.16 -12.49 -5.97
CA ALA A 35 7.80 -13.71 -5.48
C ALA A 35 9.00 -14.13 -6.37
N GLU A 36 8.93 -13.94 -7.69
CA GLU A 36 10.06 -14.17 -8.62
C GLU A 36 11.29 -13.30 -8.27
N HIS A 37 11.07 -12.20 -7.57
CA HIS A 37 12.10 -11.28 -7.10
C HIS A 37 12.44 -11.41 -5.62
N GLY A 38 11.92 -12.43 -4.93
CA GLY A 38 12.16 -12.66 -3.50
C GLY A 38 11.44 -11.66 -2.58
N VAL A 39 10.37 -11.02 -3.07
CA VAL A 39 9.54 -10.09 -2.29
C VAL A 39 8.20 -10.75 -1.98
N HIS A 40 7.76 -10.66 -0.73
CA HIS A 40 6.44 -11.15 -0.34
C HIS A 40 5.38 -10.05 -0.48
N LEU A 41 4.37 -10.28 -1.32
CA LEU A 41 3.18 -9.43 -1.37
C LEU A 41 2.11 -10.02 -0.44
N ASP A 42 1.94 -9.39 0.73
CA ASP A 42 0.92 -9.76 1.70
C ASP A 42 -0.43 -9.17 1.25
N VAL A 43 -1.26 -9.98 0.59
CA VAL A 43 -2.58 -9.54 0.10
C VAL A 43 -3.60 -9.54 1.24
N ILE A 44 -4.24 -8.38 1.45
CA ILE A 44 -5.15 -8.11 2.56
C ILE A 44 -6.55 -7.78 2.00
N PRO A 45 -7.47 -8.76 1.92
CA PRO A 45 -8.85 -8.52 1.50
C PRO A 45 -9.61 -7.76 2.58
N LEU A 46 -9.76 -6.44 2.44
CA LEU A 46 -10.41 -5.61 3.46
C LEU A 46 -11.86 -6.02 3.72
N ALA A 47 -12.53 -6.64 2.74
CA ALA A 47 -13.89 -7.15 2.88
C ALA A 47 -14.03 -8.35 3.85
N GLU A 48 -12.92 -8.95 4.28
CA GLU A 48 -12.90 -10.06 5.24
C GLU A 48 -12.66 -9.61 6.69
N TYR A 49 -12.52 -8.29 6.92
CA TYR A 49 -12.25 -7.70 8.22
C TYR A 49 -13.43 -6.82 8.67
N ASP A 50 -13.63 -6.70 9.98
CA ASP A 50 -14.56 -5.71 10.52
C ASP A 50 -13.93 -4.32 10.45
N ILE A 51 -14.49 -3.48 9.59
CA ILE A 51 -14.09 -2.08 9.41
C ILE A 51 -15.33 -1.23 9.56
N THR A 52 -15.64 -0.90 10.80
CA THR A 52 -16.81 -0.09 11.10
C THR A 52 -16.56 1.38 10.68
N PRO A 53 -17.52 2.04 10.01
CA PRO A 53 -17.38 3.44 9.60
C PRO A 53 -17.05 4.38 10.77
N CYS A 54 -16.37 5.47 10.46
CA CYS A 54 -16.02 6.48 11.45
C CYS A 54 -17.28 7.17 12.02
N GLY A 55 -17.34 7.33 13.34
CA GLY A 55 -18.44 7.99 14.05
C GLY A 55 -18.22 9.50 14.29
N PRO A 56 -19.17 10.19 14.93
CA PRO A 56 -19.16 11.65 15.10
C PRO A 56 -18.28 12.17 16.25
N CYS A 57 -17.52 11.32 16.96
CA CYS A 57 -16.89 11.70 18.24
C CYS A 57 -15.87 12.85 18.11
N GLY A 58 -15.08 12.88 17.04
CA GLY A 58 -14.05 13.91 16.81
C GLY A 58 -12.83 13.85 17.74
N ASP A 59 -12.76 12.89 18.68
CA ASP A 59 -11.72 12.79 19.71
C ASP A 59 -10.29 12.74 19.14
N CYS A 60 -10.13 12.08 17.98
CA CYS A 60 -8.85 11.95 17.28
C CYS A 60 -8.27 13.29 16.78
N ASN A 61 -9.04 14.38 16.82
CA ASN A 61 -8.52 15.71 16.51
C ASN A 61 -7.66 16.32 17.61
N ILE A 62 -7.81 15.85 18.86
CA ILE A 62 -7.16 16.44 20.04
C ILE A 62 -6.34 15.41 20.84
N ARG A 63 -6.58 14.12 20.64
CA ARG A 63 -5.95 13.02 21.38
C ARG A 63 -4.88 12.31 20.55
N PRO A 64 -3.64 12.14 21.06
CA PRO A 64 -2.59 11.40 20.36
C PRO A 64 -2.67 9.87 20.54
N LEU A 65 -3.78 9.35 21.06
CA LEU A 65 -3.97 7.91 21.29
C LEU A 65 -4.76 7.28 20.15
N PRO A 66 -4.45 6.03 19.76
CA PRO A 66 -5.19 5.27 18.76
C PRO A 66 -6.70 5.30 18.99
N CYS A 67 -7.48 5.18 17.92
CA CYS A 67 -8.93 5.09 18.03
C CYS A 67 -9.35 3.94 18.96
N ALA A 68 -10.37 4.15 19.80
CA ALA A 68 -10.82 3.19 20.81
C ALA A 68 -11.96 2.26 20.32
N GLN A 69 -12.32 2.38 19.04
CA GLN A 69 -13.36 1.56 18.43
C GLN A 69 -12.82 0.15 18.21
N ASP A 70 -13.64 -0.83 18.61
CA ASP A 70 -13.30 -2.25 18.64
C ASP A 70 -13.62 -2.87 17.26
N ASP A 71 -12.64 -2.79 16.36
CA ASP A 71 -12.69 -3.31 15.00
C ASP A 71 -11.27 -3.76 14.57
N ASP A 72 -11.12 -4.27 13.35
CA ASP A 72 -9.85 -4.83 12.87
C ASP A 72 -8.87 -3.77 12.33
N VAL A 73 -9.27 -2.50 12.24
CA VAL A 73 -8.42 -1.42 11.70
C VAL A 73 -7.06 -1.32 12.39
N PRO A 74 -6.93 -1.41 13.73
CA PRO A 74 -5.63 -1.35 14.40
C PRO A 74 -4.67 -2.45 13.92
N ALA A 75 -5.16 -3.68 13.72
CA ALA A 75 -4.37 -4.81 13.26
C ALA A 75 -3.94 -4.65 11.78
N LEU A 76 -4.84 -4.14 10.94
CA LEU A 76 -4.55 -3.83 9.54
C LEU A 76 -3.49 -2.73 9.42
N VAL A 77 -3.57 -1.68 10.24
CA VAL A 77 -2.55 -0.61 10.30
C VAL A 77 -1.20 -1.16 10.76
N ASP A 78 -1.16 -2.01 11.78
CA ASP A 78 0.07 -2.63 12.26
C ASP A 78 0.76 -3.48 11.16
N ARG A 79 -0.01 -4.19 10.32
CA ARG A 79 0.54 -4.88 9.14
C ARG A 79 1.17 -3.92 8.14
N MET A 80 0.53 -2.77 7.86
CA MET A 80 1.12 -1.74 6.99
C MET A 80 2.42 -1.15 7.58
N ILE A 81 2.47 -0.97 8.90
CA ILE A 81 3.66 -0.44 9.59
C ILE A 81 4.82 -1.43 9.51
N ARG A 82 4.55 -2.74 9.65
CA ARG A 82 5.58 -3.79 9.59
C ARG A 82 6.10 -4.08 8.18
N ALA A 83 5.29 -3.87 7.15
CA ALA A 83 5.71 -4.07 5.76
C ALA A 83 6.72 -3.01 5.29
N ASP A 84 7.56 -3.32 4.32
CA ASP A 84 8.54 -2.36 3.75
C ASP A 84 7.90 -1.40 2.73
N GLY A 85 6.83 -1.84 2.08
CA GLY A 85 6.00 -1.03 1.19
C GLY A 85 4.50 -1.26 1.37
N VAL A 86 3.70 -0.41 0.73
CA VAL A 86 2.22 -0.49 0.78
C VAL A 86 1.66 -0.39 -0.64
N LEU A 87 0.77 -1.31 -1.02
CA LEU A 87 0.05 -1.26 -2.29
C LEU A 87 -1.44 -1.04 -2.03
N TYR A 88 -1.99 0.08 -2.46
CA TYR A 88 -3.43 0.32 -2.42
C TYR A 88 -4.05 -0.20 -3.71
N ALA A 89 -4.99 -1.14 -3.62
CA ALA A 89 -5.70 -1.66 -4.78
C ALA A 89 -7.20 -1.56 -4.55
N ALA A 90 -7.93 -0.83 -5.40
CA ALA A 90 -9.37 -0.64 -5.20
C ALA A 90 -10.15 -0.62 -6.52
N PRO A 91 -11.42 -1.07 -6.53
CA PRO A 91 -12.30 -0.87 -7.66
C PRO A 91 -12.96 0.51 -7.66
N VAL A 92 -13.35 0.97 -8.85
CA VAL A 92 -14.24 2.13 -9.02
C VAL A 92 -15.69 1.70 -8.79
N HIS A 93 -16.35 2.23 -7.77
CA HIS A 93 -17.76 2.03 -7.46
C HIS A 93 -18.50 3.38 -7.49
N GLY A 94 -19.58 3.49 -8.28
CA GLY A 94 -20.39 4.72 -8.36
C GLY A 94 -19.62 5.98 -8.77
N PHE A 95 -18.62 5.86 -9.67
CA PHE A 95 -17.68 6.93 -10.05
C PHE A 95 -16.75 7.41 -8.92
N GLY A 96 -16.65 6.66 -7.82
CA GLY A 96 -15.79 6.93 -6.68
C GLY A 96 -15.10 5.67 -6.13
N LEU A 97 -14.42 5.84 -5.00
CA LEU A 97 -13.71 4.77 -4.31
C LEU A 97 -14.68 3.77 -3.69
N ALA A 98 -14.32 2.48 -3.70
CA ALA A 98 -15.08 1.43 -3.03
C ALA A 98 -15.26 1.72 -1.52
N GLY A 99 -16.47 1.44 -1.00
CA GLY A 99 -16.86 1.86 0.35
C GLY A 99 -15.98 1.27 1.45
N VAL A 100 -15.56 0.00 1.31
CA VAL A 100 -14.67 -0.65 2.29
C VAL A 100 -13.30 0.03 2.36
N MET A 101 -12.72 0.42 1.22
CA MET A 101 -11.46 1.17 1.20
C MET A 101 -11.66 2.57 1.75
N GLN A 102 -12.77 3.25 1.43
CA GLN A 102 -13.08 4.58 1.97
C GLN A 102 -13.15 4.55 3.50
N ASN A 103 -13.92 3.61 4.07
CA ASN A 103 -14.02 3.43 5.51
C ASN A 103 -12.64 3.18 6.13
N PHE A 104 -11.83 2.31 5.50
CA PHE A 104 -10.49 2.01 5.98
C PHE A 104 -9.58 3.24 6.01
N ILE A 105 -9.46 3.99 4.91
CA ILE A 105 -8.53 5.13 4.84
C ILE A 105 -8.93 6.27 5.77
N GLU A 106 -10.23 6.46 6.02
CA GLU A 106 -10.73 7.42 7.01
C GLU A 106 -10.32 7.00 8.42
N ARG A 107 -10.64 5.75 8.79
CA ARG A 107 -10.35 5.19 10.12
C ARG A 107 -8.85 5.14 10.41
N ALA A 108 -8.06 4.59 9.49
CA ALA A 108 -6.61 4.48 9.61
C ALA A 108 -5.94 5.87 9.69
N GLY A 109 -6.36 6.80 8.82
CA GLY A 109 -5.76 8.13 8.71
C GLY A 109 -5.82 8.93 10.02
N VAL A 110 -7.03 9.30 10.45
CA VAL A 110 -7.18 10.13 11.66
C VAL A 110 -7.02 9.33 12.95
N GLY A 111 -7.37 8.05 12.94
CA GLY A 111 -7.35 7.21 14.14
C GLY A 111 -5.99 6.65 14.50
N HIS A 112 -5.05 6.52 13.55
CA HIS A 112 -3.79 5.80 13.78
C HIS A 112 -2.57 6.45 13.15
N LEU A 113 -2.69 7.06 11.97
CA LEU A 113 -1.52 7.47 11.17
C LEU A 113 -1.16 8.95 11.31
N ARG A 114 -2.05 9.79 11.83
CA ARG A 114 -1.94 11.26 11.76
C ARG A 114 -0.73 11.86 12.47
N PHE A 115 -0.42 11.41 13.69
CA PHE A 115 0.52 12.09 14.58
C PHE A 115 1.97 11.75 14.26
N ASP A 116 2.31 10.46 14.32
CA ASP A 116 3.70 10.01 14.14
C ASP A 116 4.02 9.71 12.67
N ARG A 117 3.01 9.53 11.81
CA ARG A 117 3.22 9.18 10.38
C ARG A 117 4.14 7.96 10.22
N PRO A 118 3.82 6.81 10.83
CA PRO A 118 4.70 5.63 10.86
C PRO A 118 4.92 4.98 9.47
N LEU A 119 4.21 5.43 8.44
CA LEU A 119 4.40 5.00 7.05
C LEU A 119 5.38 5.88 6.28
N ALA A 120 5.94 6.91 6.88
CA ALA A 120 6.84 7.83 6.20
C ALA A 120 8.03 7.09 5.56
N ASN A 121 8.37 7.49 4.32
CA ASN A 121 9.42 6.91 3.49
C ASN A 121 9.21 5.45 3.02
N LYS A 122 8.10 4.79 3.37
CA LYS A 122 7.74 3.51 2.74
C LYS A 122 7.41 3.73 1.27
N VAL A 123 7.77 2.78 0.42
CA VAL A 123 7.40 2.82 -1.00
C VAL A 123 5.94 2.45 -1.14
N ALA A 124 5.15 3.26 -1.86
CA ALA A 124 3.73 3.04 -2.00
C ALA A 124 3.24 3.10 -3.45
N GLY A 125 2.45 2.11 -3.85
CA GLY A 125 1.82 2.04 -5.16
C GLY A 125 0.30 2.11 -5.08
N VAL A 126 -0.34 2.49 -6.19
CA VAL A 126 -1.80 2.50 -6.32
C VAL A 126 -2.21 1.80 -7.62
N VAL A 127 -3.09 0.80 -7.50
CA VAL A 127 -3.73 0.10 -8.61
C VAL A 127 -5.23 0.36 -8.54
N VAL A 128 -5.81 0.82 -9.64
CA VAL A 128 -7.26 1.04 -9.71
C VAL A 128 -7.85 0.13 -10.75
N THR A 129 -8.90 -0.59 -10.36
CA THR A 129 -9.62 -1.49 -11.24
C THR A 129 -11.01 -0.95 -11.54
N GLY A 130 -11.57 -1.22 -12.70
CA GLY A 130 -12.90 -0.72 -13.02
C GLY A 130 -13.37 -1.13 -14.40
N ARG A 131 -14.60 -0.77 -14.77
CA ARG A 131 -15.11 -1.11 -16.10
C ARG A 131 -14.60 -0.14 -17.18
N ARG A 132 -14.70 1.17 -16.96
CA ARG A 132 -14.40 2.17 -18.01
C ARG A 132 -14.06 3.58 -17.54
N TYR A 133 -14.62 4.04 -16.42
CA TYR A 133 -14.59 5.45 -16.04
C TYR A 133 -14.04 5.66 -14.63
N SER A 134 -13.55 6.87 -14.38
CA SER A 134 -13.18 7.42 -13.05
C SER A 134 -12.05 6.72 -12.31
N HIS A 135 -11.23 5.93 -13.02
CA HIS A 135 -9.99 5.41 -12.47
C HIS A 135 -9.08 6.52 -11.96
N ASP A 136 -8.99 7.62 -12.71
CA ASP A 136 -8.22 8.82 -12.37
C ASP A 136 -8.66 9.48 -11.05
N ARG A 137 -9.98 9.55 -10.81
CA ARG A 137 -10.52 10.14 -9.57
C ARG A 137 -10.19 9.29 -8.35
N VAL A 138 -10.41 7.98 -8.46
CA VAL A 138 -10.09 7.02 -7.39
C VAL A 138 -8.57 6.98 -7.14
N TYR A 139 -7.78 6.99 -8.20
CA TYR A 139 -6.32 7.03 -8.12
C TYR A 139 -5.84 8.31 -7.44
N GLY A 140 -6.34 9.47 -7.84
CA GLY A 140 -5.97 10.75 -7.25
C GLY A 140 -6.24 10.77 -5.74
N GLN A 141 -7.41 10.31 -5.31
CA GLN A 141 -7.74 10.22 -3.89
C GLN A 141 -6.78 9.31 -3.10
N LEU A 142 -6.43 8.15 -3.65
CA LEU A 142 -5.49 7.23 -3.01
C LEU A 142 -4.06 7.80 -3.02
N ILE A 143 -3.64 8.48 -4.08
CA ILE A 143 -2.36 9.20 -4.12
C ILE A 143 -2.30 10.30 -3.06
N ASP A 144 -3.37 11.07 -2.89
CA ASP A 144 -3.44 12.08 -1.83
C ASP A 144 -3.29 11.42 -0.44
N ASN A 145 -3.89 10.24 -0.23
CA ASN A 145 -3.69 9.48 1.01
C ASN A 145 -2.24 8.98 1.17
N VAL A 146 -1.60 8.56 0.08
CA VAL A 146 -0.19 8.15 0.06
C VAL A 146 0.72 9.32 0.45
N LEU A 147 0.52 10.49 -0.16
CA LEU A 147 1.29 11.71 0.09
C LEU A 147 1.02 12.27 1.49
N LEU A 148 -0.23 12.23 1.97
CA LEU A 148 -0.62 12.61 3.32
C LEU A 148 0.20 11.86 4.38
N ASN A 149 0.55 10.60 4.11
CA ASN A 149 1.35 9.74 4.97
C ASN A 149 2.86 9.78 4.70
N ARG A 150 3.34 10.71 3.86
CA ARG A 150 4.76 10.93 3.55
C ARG A 150 5.46 9.71 2.95
N MET A 151 4.72 8.88 2.23
CA MET A 151 5.25 7.72 1.51
C MET A 151 5.90 8.14 0.18
N ILE A 152 6.75 7.27 -0.37
CA ILE A 152 7.45 7.48 -1.64
C ILE A 152 6.62 6.86 -2.77
N VAL A 153 6.17 7.68 -3.71
CA VAL A 153 5.45 7.23 -4.90
C VAL A 153 6.45 6.89 -6.01
N PRO A 154 6.49 5.65 -6.53
CA PRO A 154 7.30 5.31 -7.70
C PRO A 154 6.71 5.95 -8.95
N GLY A 155 7.57 6.58 -9.76
CA GLY A 155 7.19 6.99 -11.12
C GLY A 155 7.17 5.78 -12.05
N SER A 156 6.03 5.11 -12.19
CA SER A 156 5.89 3.92 -13.05
C SER A 156 5.50 4.22 -14.50
N GLY A 157 5.41 5.51 -14.87
CA GLY A 157 4.86 5.95 -16.16
C GLY A 157 3.36 6.15 -16.07
N PHE A 158 2.58 5.40 -16.85
CA PHE A 158 1.12 5.48 -16.80
C PHE A 158 0.59 4.94 -15.47
N PRO A 159 -0.45 5.57 -14.88
CA PRO A 159 -1.14 5.02 -13.72
C PRO A 159 -1.64 3.60 -13.98
N ALA A 160 -1.57 2.73 -12.97
CA ALA A 160 -1.97 1.33 -13.07
C ALA A 160 -3.51 1.18 -13.04
N PHE A 161 -4.15 1.52 -14.16
CA PHE A 161 -5.59 1.40 -14.38
C PHE A 161 -5.87 0.10 -15.11
N VAL A 162 -6.60 -0.82 -14.47
CA VAL A 162 -6.97 -2.11 -15.09
C VAL A 162 -8.47 -2.14 -15.37
N GLN A 163 -8.81 -2.45 -16.61
CA GLN A 163 -10.17 -2.52 -17.12
C GLN A 163 -10.64 -3.95 -17.37
N ASP A 164 -11.95 -4.16 -17.28
CA ASP A 164 -12.64 -5.40 -17.67
C ASP A 164 -13.87 -5.02 -18.50
N GLN A 165 -13.63 -4.73 -19.79
CA GLN A 165 -14.67 -4.31 -20.74
C GLN A 165 -15.29 -5.53 -21.42
N PHE A 166 -16.53 -5.88 -21.02
CA PHE A 166 -17.48 -6.78 -21.71
C PHE A 166 -17.04 -8.23 -22.02
N ALA A 167 -15.78 -8.63 -21.80
CA ALA A 167 -15.32 -10.00 -21.74
C ALA A 167 -14.15 -10.11 -20.74
N PRO A 168 -14.06 -11.17 -19.92
CA PRO A 168 -12.93 -11.37 -19.03
C PRO A 168 -11.63 -11.56 -19.82
N GLY A 169 -10.64 -10.70 -19.57
CA GLY A 169 -9.25 -10.85 -20.05
C GLY A 169 -9.03 -10.26 -21.45
N GLU A 170 -8.08 -9.35 -21.69
CA GLU A 170 -6.96 -8.89 -20.87
C GLU A 170 -6.72 -7.43 -21.26
N ASP A 171 -6.93 -6.48 -20.33
CA ASP A 171 -6.45 -5.12 -20.51
C ASP A 171 -4.91 -5.15 -20.45
N GLU A 172 -4.28 -5.50 -21.57
CA GLU A 172 -2.84 -5.72 -21.66
C GLU A 172 -2.06 -4.48 -21.21
N GLU A 173 -2.53 -3.29 -21.59
CA GLU A 173 -1.93 -2.02 -21.22
C GLU A 173 -2.08 -1.77 -19.71
N GLY A 174 -3.27 -1.95 -19.16
CA GLY A 174 -3.51 -1.81 -17.73
C GLY A 174 -2.72 -2.81 -16.88
N LEU A 175 -2.66 -4.07 -17.32
CA LEU A 175 -1.86 -5.11 -16.68
C LEU A 175 -0.36 -4.83 -16.81
N ALA A 176 0.12 -4.34 -17.95
CA ALA A 176 1.51 -3.93 -18.12
C ALA A 176 1.86 -2.74 -17.23
N ALA A 177 0.96 -1.77 -17.07
CA ALA A 177 1.13 -0.65 -16.14
C ALA A 177 1.19 -1.14 -14.67
N ALA A 178 0.34 -2.09 -14.28
CA ALA A 178 0.38 -2.70 -12.96
C ALA A 178 1.69 -3.47 -12.69
N ARG A 179 2.17 -4.25 -13.68
CA ARG A 179 3.46 -4.96 -13.59
C ARG A 179 4.62 -3.98 -13.51
N GLY A 180 4.63 -2.95 -14.35
CA GLY A 180 5.65 -1.90 -14.34
C GLY A 180 5.67 -1.13 -13.02
N LEU A 181 4.52 -0.87 -12.41
CA LEU A 181 4.43 -0.31 -11.06
C LEU A 181 5.12 -1.23 -10.03
N MET A 182 4.82 -2.52 -10.04
CA MET A 182 5.43 -3.49 -9.12
C MET A 182 6.95 -3.57 -9.30
N ASP A 183 7.46 -3.61 -10.54
CA ASP A 183 8.90 -3.59 -10.80
C ASP A 183 9.57 -2.35 -10.20
N ARG A 184 8.91 -1.19 -10.34
CA ARG A 184 9.43 0.08 -9.83
C ARG A 184 9.39 0.14 -8.31
N MET A 185 8.36 -0.44 -7.69
CA MET A 185 8.32 -0.60 -6.23
C MET A 185 9.47 -1.50 -5.75
N ILE A 186 9.65 -2.67 -6.37
CA ILE A 186 10.71 -3.63 -6.01
C ILE A 186 12.09 -2.98 -6.16
N ASP A 187 12.35 -2.28 -7.26
CA ASP A 187 13.66 -1.67 -7.48
C ASP A 187 13.94 -0.51 -6.51
N LEU A 188 12.93 0.28 -6.13
CA LEU A 188 13.10 1.27 -5.07
C LEU A 188 13.36 0.61 -3.71
N LEU A 189 12.65 -0.47 -3.38
CA LEU A 189 12.91 -1.22 -2.14
C LEU A 189 14.34 -1.80 -2.13
N ARG A 190 14.83 -2.33 -3.26
CA ARG A 190 16.23 -2.76 -3.38
C ARG A 190 17.20 -1.61 -3.11
N ILE A 191 16.94 -0.43 -3.70
CA ILE A 191 17.79 0.76 -3.51
C ILE A 191 17.79 1.23 -2.04
N LEU A 192 16.64 1.16 -1.36
CA LEU A 192 16.48 1.68 -0.02
C LEU A 192 16.96 0.71 1.07
N LEU A 193 16.83 -0.60 0.86
CA LEU A 193 17.03 -1.62 1.89
C LEU A 193 18.35 -2.39 1.76
N LEU A 194 18.88 -2.55 0.54
CA LEU A 194 20.04 -3.42 0.30
C LEU A 194 21.37 -2.64 0.23
N PRO A 195 22.48 -3.20 0.75
CA PRO A 195 23.81 -2.62 0.58
C PRO A 195 24.23 -2.59 -0.91
N HIS A 196 24.83 -1.49 -1.39
CA HIS A 196 25.34 -1.41 -2.77
C HIS A 196 26.87 -1.47 -2.80
N ALA A 197 27.40 -2.41 -3.61
CA ALA A 197 28.82 -2.72 -3.71
C ALA A 197 29.69 -1.48 -3.98
N GLY A 198 30.55 -1.11 -3.02
CA GLY A 198 31.57 -0.06 -3.17
C GLY A 198 31.21 1.33 -2.64
N ARG A 199 30.00 1.55 -2.12
CA ARG A 199 29.68 2.75 -1.34
C ARG A 199 29.55 2.35 0.13
N GLY A 200 30.63 2.50 0.88
CA GLY A 200 30.66 2.33 2.35
C GLY A 200 29.75 3.31 3.12
N ASP A 201 28.94 4.10 2.39
CA ASP A 201 28.01 5.12 2.88
C ASP A 201 26.64 5.02 2.17
N THR A 202 26.30 3.84 1.61
CA THR A 202 24.96 3.61 1.06
C THR A 202 23.92 3.76 2.18
N ALA A 203 23.11 4.81 2.03
CA ALA A 203 21.94 5.17 2.84
C ALA A 203 22.16 5.99 4.12
N ARG A 204 23.14 6.92 4.18
CA ARG A 204 22.87 8.19 4.88
C ARG A 204 21.91 9.05 4.04
N LEU A 205 20.66 8.58 3.91
CA LEU A 205 19.53 9.48 3.65
C LEU A 205 19.69 10.67 4.60
N LEU A 206 19.62 11.89 4.06
CA LEU A 206 19.92 13.13 4.79
C LEU A 206 19.33 13.05 6.21
N SER A 207 20.21 12.90 7.21
CA SER A 207 19.82 12.96 8.60
C SER A 207 19.44 14.42 8.87
N LEU A 208 18.14 14.74 9.01
CA LEU A 208 17.56 15.90 9.74
C LEU A 208 16.05 16.05 9.39
N PRO A 209 15.14 16.38 10.32
CA PRO A 209 15.12 16.18 11.77
C PRO A 209 14.28 14.94 12.17
N ARG A 210 14.76 14.17 13.15
CA ARG A 210 14.14 12.97 13.74
C ARG A 210 13.66 11.90 12.74
N ASN A 211 14.60 11.03 12.44
CA ASN A 211 14.38 9.73 11.83
C ASN A 211 13.46 8.87 12.75
N GLU A 212 12.17 8.73 12.45
CA GLU A 212 11.27 7.76 13.10
C GLU A 212 11.47 6.32 12.57
N ARG A 213 12.73 5.90 12.44
CA ARG A 213 13.10 4.49 12.17
C ARG A 213 12.96 3.62 13.42
N ALA A 214 11.82 3.69 14.10
CA ALA A 214 11.49 2.71 15.13
C ALA A 214 11.18 1.38 14.43
N GLY A 215 12.11 0.43 14.47
CA GLY A 215 11.87 -0.96 14.04
C GLY A 215 12.88 -1.60 13.09
N LEU A 216 13.83 -0.85 12.50
CA LEU A 216 14.80 -1.42 11.54
C LEU A 216 16.25 -1.48 12.03
N LEU A 217 16.50 -1.18 13.30
CA LEU A 217 17.81 -1.40 13.94
C LEU A 217 17.58 -2.15 15.25
N SER A 218 17.87 -3.46 15.25
CA SER A 218 18.25 -4.11 16.50
C SER A 218 19.56 -3.46 16.96
N PRO A 219 19.71 -3.09 18.25
CA PRO A 219 20.98 -2.62 18.74
C PRO A 219 21.94 -3.81 18.74
N THR A 220 22.89 -3.82 17.81
CA THR A 220 24.13 -4.55 18.02
C THR A 220 24.95 -3.77 19.04
N GLY A 221 24.80 -4.20 20.29
CA GLY A 221 25.60 -3.85 21.45
C GLY A 221 25.41 -4.95 22.49
#